data_AF-A0A0V0WGQ8-F1
#
_entry.id   AF-A0A0V0WGQ8-F1
#
_cell.length_a   1.000
_cell.length_b   1.000
_cell.length_c   1.000
_cell.angle_alpha   90.00
_cell.angle_beta   90.00
_cell.angle_gamma   90.00
#
_symmetry.space_group_name_H-M   'P 1'
#
loop_
_entity.id
_entity.type
_entity.pdbx_description
1 polymer ?
#
loop_
_entity_poly.entity_id
_entity_poly.type
_entity_poly.pdbx_seq_one_letter_code
_entity_poly.pdbx_strand_id
1 'polypeptide(L)'
;MARLHHYMTCAEQPSIFRHDTGIGFFQAISDAVALSIGTPAHLSRIGLLNISEDDVSKNMADMNYLYKAILNDIVPLPTGYVIDLYRWNVFNLSLIHI
;
A
#
# COMPACT_ATOMS: atom_id res chain seq x y z
N MET A 1 -1.11 3.62 -12.30
CA MET A 1 0.16 3.78 -13.05
C MET A 1 1.14 2.64 -12.81
N ALA A 2 1.43 2.24 -11.56
CA ALA A 2 2.36 1.13 -11.30
C ALA A 2 1.96 -0.19 -11.99
N ARG A 3 0.67 -0.56 -12.09
CA ARG A 3 0.24 -1.82 -12.77
C ARG A 3 0.61 -1.82 -14.24
N LEU A 4 0.37 -0.69 -14.91
CA LEU A 4 0.76 -0.52 -16.31
C LEU A 4 2.28 -0.64 -16.47
N HIS A 5 3.04 -0.03 -15.56
CA HIS A 5 4.50 -0.16 -15.58
C HIS A 5 4.94 -1.61 -15.41
N HIS A 6 4.34 -2.37 -14.49
CA HIS A 6 4.63 -3.79 -14.31
C HIS A 6 4.32 -4.61 -15.57
N TYR A 7 3.17 -4.38 -16.20
CA TYR A 7 2.83 -5.04 -17.48
C TYR A 7 3.81 -4.72 -18.60
N MET A 8 4.33 -3.48 -18.65
CA MET A 8 5.34 -3.09 -19.63
C MET A 8 6.68 -3.78 -19.37
N THR A 9 7.10 -3.87 -18.10
CA THR A 9 8.36 -4.55 -17.73
C THR A 9 8.30 -6.05 -18.00
N CYS A 10 7.14 -6.68 -17.82
CA CYS A 10 6.94 -8.10 -18.11
C CYS A 10 6.59 -8.39 -19.58
N ALA A 11 6.56 -7.40 -20.47
CA ALA A 11 6.10 -7.58 -21.85
C ALA A 11 6.95 -8.60 -22.64
N GLU A 12 8.25 -8.67 -22.35
CA GLU A 12 9.18 -9.59 -23.02
C GLU A 12 9.18 -11.00 -22.43
N GLN A 13 8.55 -11.20 -21.27
CA GLN A 13 8.47 -12.51 -20.63
C GLN A 13 7.47 -13.44 -21.35
N PRO A 14 7.67 -14.77 -21.34
CA PRO A 14 6.68 -15.73 -21.83
C PRO A 14 5.33 -15.55 -21.11
N SER A 15 4.21 -15.82 -21.79
CA SER A 15 2.85 -15.53 -21.28
C SER A 15 2.57 -16.09 -19.88
N ILE A 16 3.16 -17.24 -19.55
CA ILE A 16 3.01 -17.92 -18.25
C ILE A 16 3.69 -17.12 -17.11
N PHE A 17 4.72 -16.33 -17.41
CA PHE A 17 5.49 -15.55 -16.44
C PHE A 17 5.06 -14.08 -16.37
N ARG A 18 4.08 -13.64 -17.16
CA ARG A 18 3.55 -12.27 -17.13
C ARG A 18 2.59 -12.00 -15.95
N HIS A 19 2.63 -12.85 -14.93
CA HIS A 19 1.82 -12.71 -13.73
C HIS A 19 2.71 -12.36 -12.54
N ASP A 20 2.11 -11.75 -11.52
CA ASP A 20 2.83 -11.33 -10.31
C ASP A 20 3.47 -12.53 -9.60
N THR A 21 4.64 -12.29 -9.01
CA THR A 21 5.42 -13.31 -8.28
C THR A 21 4.70 -13.87 -7.06
N GLY A 22 3.62 -13.22 -6.60
CA GLY A 22 2.75 -13.67 -5.52
C GLY A 22 1.61 -12.69 -5.24
N ILE A 23 0.62 -13.15 -4.48
CA ILE A 23 -0.55 -12.35 -4.07
C ILE A 23 -0.09 -11.14 -3.21
N GLY A 24 0.13 -9.99 -3.84
CA GLY A 24 0.48 -8.75 -3.15
C GLY A 24 1.86 -8.17 -3.44
N PHE A 25 2.71 -8.83 -4.24
CA PHE A 25 4.01 -8.27 -4.62
C PHE A 25 3.87 -6.94 -5.36
N PHE A 26 3.00 -6.92 -6.36
CA PHE A 26 2.72 -5.71 -7.12
C PHE A 26 2.10 -4.60 -6.26
N GLN A 27 1.18 -4.98 -5.36
CA GLN A 27 0.51 -4.05 -4.44
C GLN A 27 1.54 -3.37 -3.52
N ALA A 28 2.47 -4.14 -2.95
CA ALA A 28 3.54 -3.62 -2.11
C ALA A 28 4.45 -2.62 -2.85
N ILE A 29 4.81 -2.90 -4.11
CA ILE A 29 5.59 -1.95 -4.93
C ILE A 29 4.80 -0.66 -5.17
N SER A 30 3.51 -0.76 -5.53
CA SER A 30 2.70 0.44 -5.76
C SER A 30 2.53 1.27 -4.49
N ASP A 31 2.37 0.62 -3.35
CA ASP A 31 2.21 1.30 -2.05
C ASP A 31 3.52 1.96 -1.61
N ALA A 32 4.67 1.31 -1.83
CA ALA A 32 5.98 1.92 -1.57
C ALA A 32 6.22 3.19 -2.40
N VAL A 33 5.82 3.17 -3.69
CA VAL A 33 5.90 4.36 -4.55
C VAL A 33 4.94 5.46 -4.06
N ALA A 34 3.72 5.10 -3.67
CA ALA A 34 2.74 6.05 -3.14
C ALA A 34 3.23 6.70 -1.83
N LEU A 35 3.83 5.92 -0.92
CA LEU A 35 4.42 6.40 0.33
C LEU A 35 5.57 7.35 0.09
N SER A 36 6.41 7.11 -0.92
CA SER A 36 7.53 8.00 -1.26
C SER A 36 7.05 9.37 -1.76
N ILE A 37 6.05 9.38 -2.65
CA ILE A 37 5.51 10.60 -3.27
C ILE A 37 4.62 11.38 -2.29
N GLY A 38 3.95 10.68 -1.38
CA GLY A 38 3.03 11.28 -0.41
C GLY A 38 3.70 12.03 0.75
N THR A 39 5.02 11.97 0.86
CA THR A 39 5.74 12.64 1.96
C THR A 39 5.59 14.17 1.89
N PRO A 40 5.46 14.86 3.04
CA PRO A 40 5.39 16.34 3.07
C PRO A 40 6.59 17.01 2.39
N ALA A 41 7.79 16.42 2.54
CA ALA A 41 9.00 16.86 1.87
C ALA A 41 8.90 16.78 0.34
N HIS A 42 8.41 15.65 -0.20
CA HIS A 42 8.21 15.51 -1.64
C HIS A 42 7.17 16.50 -2.18
N LEU A 43 6.06 16.70 -1.46
CA LEU A 43 5.00 17.65 -1.81
C LEU A 43 5.48 19.12 -1.79
N SER A 44 6.34 19.47 -0.83
CA SER A 44 6.99 20.80 -0.77
C SER A 44 7.93 20.99 -1.97
N ARG A 45 8.76 19.99 -2.28
CA ARG A 45 9.70 20.04 -3.41
C ARG A 45 9.04 20.25 -4.78
N ILE A 46 7.85 19.67 -4.98
CA ILE A 46 7.08 19.85 -6.23
C ILE A 46 6.15 21.07 -6.20
N GLY A 47 6.19 21.88 -5.14
CA GLY A 47 5.42 23.13 -5.01
C GLY A 47 3.94 22.94 -4.67
N LEU A 48 3.52 21.75 -4.25
CA LEU A 48 2.13 21.49 -3.82
C LEU A 48 1.88 21.85 -2.35
N LEU A 49 2.94 21.99 -1.56
CA LEU A 49 2.88 22.41 -0.16
C LEU A 49 3.63 23.74 0.01
N ASN A 50 2.93 24.81 0.39
CA ASN A 50 3.52 26.14 0.61
C ASN A 50 4.14 26.27 2.01
N ILE A 51 4.94 25.28 2.40
CA ILE A 51 5.61 25.17 3.70
C ILE A 51 7.07 24.81 3.40
N SER A 52 8.02 25.60 3.92
CA SER A 52 9.45 25.31 3.76
C SER A 52 9.82 24.00 4.47
N GLU A 53 10.85 23.28 4.02
CA GLU A 53 11.28 22.03 4.67
C GLU A 53 11.55 22.22 6.18
N ASP A 54 12.06 23.39 6.58
CA ASP A 54 12.31 23.75 7.98
C ASP A 54 11.01 23.95 8.79
N ASP A 55 9.92 24.34 8.14
CA ASP A 55 8.61 24.54 8.77
C ASP A 55 7.78 23.26 8.83
N VAL A 56 8.09 22.24 8.03
CA VAL A 56 7.43 20.91 8.07
C VAL A 56 7.60 20.28 9.45
N SER A 57 8.83 20.32 9.98
CA SER A 57 9.16 19.78 11.31
C SER A 57 8.53 20.62 12.43
N LYS A 58 8.49 21.96 12.29
CA LYS A 58 7.89 22.86 13.28
C LYS A 58 6.36 22.78 13.35
N ASN A 59 5.69 22.56 12.22
CA ASN A 59 4.22 22.56 12.12
C ASN A 59 3.59 21.20 12.44
N MET A 60 4.34 20.24 13.00
CA MET A 60 3.86 18.88 13.29
C MET A 60 3.29 18.16 12.04
N ALA A 61 3.66 18.61 10.84
CA ALA A 61 3.12 18.05 9.59
C ALA A 61 3.53 16.58 9.42
N ASP A 62 4.73 16.23 9.88
CA ASP A 62 5.21 14.84 9.94
C ASP A 62 4.38 13.98 10.91
N MET A 63 3.99 14.53 12.07
CA MET A 63 3.15 13.81 13.03
C MET A 63 1.76 13.54 12.45
N ASN A 64 1.17 14.52 11.78
CA ASN A 64 -0.12 14.35 11.11
C ASN A 64 -0.03 13.36 9.94
N TYR A 65 1.07 13.39 9.19
CA TYR A 65 1.35 12.42 8.13
C TYR A 65 1.45 10.99 8.67
N LEU A 66 2.25 10.79 9.73
CA LEU A 66 2.41 9.48 10.38
C LEU A 66 1.09 8.99 10.99
N TYR A 67 0.32 9.87 11.63
CA TYR A 67 -1.00 9.51 12.16
C TYR A 67 -1.94 9.04 11.05
N LYS A 68 -1.97 9.75 9.92
CA LYS A 68 -2.76 9.35 8.75
C LYS A 68 -2.29 8.02 8.15
N ALA A 69 -0.97 7.78 8.09
CA ALA A 69 -0.42 6.50 7.63
C ALA A 69 -0.84 5.35 8.54
N ILE A 70 -0.77 5.52 9.86
CA ILE A 70 -1.23 4.51 10.83
C ILE A 70 -2.73 4.20 10.64
N LEU A 71 -3.56 5.23 10.48
CA LEU A 71 -5.00 5.05 10.27
C LEU A 71 -5.33 4.30 8.97
N ASN A 72 -4.54 4.48 7.92
CA ASN A 72 -4.78 3.82 6.64
C ASN A 72 -4.19 2.41 6.58
N ASP A 73 -2.99 2.22 7.12
CA ASP A 73 -2.22 0.99 6.87
C ASP A 73 -2.33 0.00 8.03
N ILE A 74 -2.44 0.48 9.27
CA ILE A 74 -2.41 -0.38 10.47
C ILE A 74 -3.83 -0.71 10.95
N VAL A 75 -4.72 0.28 10.99
CA VAL A 75 -6.09 0.09 11.51
C VAL A 75 -6.89 -0.98 10.75
N PRO A 76 -6.77 -1.16 9.41
CA PRO A 76 -7.49 -2.21 8.70
C PRO A 76 -6.94 -3.64 8.91
N LEU A 77 -5.71 -3.81 9.40
CA LEU A 77 -5.06 -5.13 9.51
C LEU A 77 -5.87 -6.14 10.35
N PRO A 78 -6.39 -5.79 11.54
CA PRO A 78 -7.18 -6.72 12.32
C PRO A 78 -8.45 -7.17 11.59
N THR A 79 -9.12 -6.25 10.88
CA THR A 79 -10.32 -6.57 10.10
C THR A 79 -9.99 -7.51 8.94
N GLY A 80 -8.90 -7.26 8.22
CA GLY A 80 -8.42 -8.15 7.16
C GLY A 80 -8.12 -9.56 7.70
N TYR A 81 -7.42 -9.65 8.82
CA TYR A 81 -7.10 -10.91 9.48
C TYR A 81 -8.35 -11.71 9.88
N VAL A 82 -9.36 -11.06 10.48
CA VAL A 82 -10.61 -11.74 10.88
C VAL A 82 -11.38 -12.25 9.66
N ILE A 83 -11.43 -11.48 8.58
CA ILE A 83 -12.09 -11.89 7.34
C ILE A 83 -11.38 -13.10 6.72
N ASP A 84 -10.05 -13.10 6.67
CA ASP A 84 -9.29 -14.21 6.11
C ASP A 84 -9.39 -15.47 6.97
N LEU A 85 -9.37 -15.34 8.30
CA LEU A 85 -9.68 -16.45 9.21
C LEU A 85 -11.07 -17.03 8.97
N TYR A 86 -12.08 -16.16 8.83
CA TYR A 86 -13.44 -16.59 8.54
C TYR A 86 -13.52 -17.37 7.22
N ARG A 87 -12.90 -16.85 6.16
CA ARG A 87 -12.86 -17.50 4.84
C ARG A 87 -12.17 -18.86 4.91
N TRP A 88 -11.03 -18.95 5.58
CA TRP A 88 -10.35 -20.23 5.78
C TRP A 88 -11.20 -21.26 6.52
N ASN A 89 -11.91 -20.85 7.58
CA ASN A 89 -12.79 -21.75 8.31
C ASN A 89 -13.99 -22.24 7.48
N VAL A 90 -14.53 -21.39 6.58
CA VAL A 90 -15.58 -21.80 5.64
C VAL A 90 -15.04 -22.82 4.62
N PHE A 91 -13.87 -22.56 4.03
CA PHE A 91 -13.30 -23.45 3.01
C PHE A 91 -12.76 -24.77 3.57
N ASN A 92 -12.35 -24.81 4.83
CA ASN A 92 -11.88 -26.03 5.50
C ASN A 92 -13.02 -26.92 6.06
N LEU A 93 -14.30 -26.59 5.80
CA LEU A 93 -15.48 -27.26 6.37
C LEU A 93 -15.52 -27.31 7.91
N SER A 94 -14.65 -26.60 8.64
CA SER A 94 -14.62 -26.64 10.11
C SER A 94 -15.84 -25.99 10.76
N LEU A 95 -16.55 -25.12 10.03
CA LEU A 95 -17.78 -24.44 10.47
C LEU A 95 -19.07 -25.09 9.96
N ILE A 96 -19.00 -26.09 9.07
CA ILE A 96 -20.18 -26.78 8.52
C ILE A 96 -20.10 -28.24 8.95
N HIS A 97 -20.42 -28.49 10.22
CA HIS A 97 -20.91 -29.79 10.66
C HIS A 97 -22.43 -29.77 10.58
N ILE A 98 -22.97 -30.06 9.40
CA ILE A 98 -24.33 -30.56 9.16
C ILE A 98 -24.18 -31.87 8.40
#